data_AF-X0Z2N6-F1
#
_entry.id   AF-X0Z2N6-F1
#
_cell.length_a   1.000
_cell.length_b   1.000
_cell.length_c   1.000
_cell.angle_alpha   90.00
_cell.angle_beta   90.00
_cell.angle_gamma   90.00
#
_symmetry.space_group_name_H-M   'P 1'
#
loop_
_entity.id
_entity.type
_entity.pdbx_description
1 polymer ?
#
loop_
_entity_poly.entity_id
_entity_poly.type
_entity_poly.pdbx_seq_one_letter_code
_entity_poly.pdbx_strand_id
1 'polypeptide(L)'
;AGVYGYPRNNYQRLLRKSYRGKNPDSHRFANHTTETIRIFKNVLKKADPGKKIDVEERVKLGLKKRNTVLLSRRLHSPTLMSIPDDYIHYSEPRILTVREYARIQSFPDWYEFREAYTTGGKRRIEQVPRYTQIGNAIPPLFGEQSGEVLKEILIR
;
A
#
# COMPACT_ATOMS: atom_id res chain seq x y z
N ALA A 1 -0.45 -13.77 -10.44
CA ALA A 1 -0.18 -12.61 -9.54
C ALA A 1 -1.23 -12.61 -8.43
N GLY A 2 -0.95 -12.04 -7.25
CA GLY A 2 -1.93 -12.01 -6.16
C GLY A 2 -2.13 -13.32 -5.40
N VAL A 3 -1.18 -14.25 -5.52
CA VAL A 3 -1.15 -15.48 -4.74
C VAL A 3 -0.30 -15.25 -3.50
N TYR A 4 -0.83 -15.65 -2.35
CA TYR A 4 -0.07 -15.69 -1.11
C TYR A 4 0.94 -16.86 -1.11
N GLY A 5 2.02 -16.71 -1.87
CA GLY A 5 3.08 -17.72 -1.99
C GLY A 5 4.00 -17.76 -0.78
N TYR A 6 4.99 -18.67 -0.75
CA TYR A 6 5.97 -18.82 0.33
C TYR A 6 6.84 -17.56 0.58
N PRO A 7 7.27 -17.30 1.83
CA PRO A 7 8.12 -16.15 2.14
C PRO A 7 9.51 -16.32 1.52
N ARG A 8 9.97 -15.28 0.81
CA ARG A 8 11.24 -15.25 0.07
C ARG A 8 12.34 -14.44 0.75
N ASN A 9 12.01 -13.66 1.78
CA ASN A 9 12.99 -12.83 2.51
C ASN A 9 12.66 -12.72 4.01
N ASN A 10 13.59 -12.17 4.78
CA ASN A 10 13.45 -11.99 6.23
C ASN A 10 12.22 -11.15 6.59
N TYR A 11 11.96 -10.09 5.84
CA TYR A 11 10.82 -9.22 6.09
C TYR A 11 9.48 -9.95 5.95
N GLN A 12 9.33 -10.77 4.90
CA GLN A 12 8.16 -11.60 4.71
C GLN A 12 8.04 -12.68 5.80
N ARG A 13 9.15 -13.28 6.25
CA ARG A 13 9.11 -14.22 7.38
C ARG A 13 8.65 -13.54 8.66
N LEU A 14 9.17 -12.34 8.95
CA LEU A 14 8.81 -11.53 10.11
C LEU A 14 7.30 -11.24 10.13
N LEU A 15 6.77 -10.61 9.08
CA LEU A 15 5.36 -10.23 9.02
C LEU A 15 4.40 -11.43 9.04
N ARG A 16 4.90 -12.64 8.71
CA ARG A 16 4.11 -13.87 8.64
C ARG A 16 4.21 -14.78 9.84
N LYS A 17 5.12 -14.52 10.78
CA LYS A 17 5.49 -15.43 11.88
C LYS A 17 4.29 -16.09 12.56
N SER A 18 3.24 -15.32 12.82
CA SER A 18 2.03 -15.75 13.53
C SER A 18 0.81 -15.97 12.63
N TYR A 19 0.93 -15.83 11.31
CA TYR A 19 -0.16 -16.07 10.38
C TYR A 19 -0.15 -17.52 9.88
N ARG A 20 -1.32 -18.19 9.92
CA ARG A 20 -1.47 -19.62 9.57
C ARG A 20 -2.47 -19.90 8.43
N GLY A 21 -3.15 -18.87 7.92
CA GLY A 21 -4.15 -19.04 6.87
C GLY A 21 -3.57 -19.10 5.46
N LYS A 22 -4.43 -19.42 4.48
CA LYS A 22 -4.06 -19.48 3.06
C LYS A 22 -3.92 -18.10 2.42
N ASN A 23 -4.77 -17.12 2.80
CA ASN A 23 -4.75 -15.76 2.28
C ASN A 23 -5.09 -14.78 3.41
N PRO A 24 -4.21 -13.81 3.73
CA PRO A 24 -4.46 -12.87 4.80
C PRO A 24 -5.62 -11.94 4.43
N ASP A 25 -6.26 -11.37 5.46
CA ASP A 25 -7.29 -10.36 5.27
C ASP A 25 -6.78 -9.26 4.32
N SER A 26 -7.69 -8.71 3.53
CA SER A 26 -7.41 -7.56 2.66
C SER A 26 -6.41 -7.83 1.51
N HIS A 27 -6.09 -9.09 1.21
CA HIS A 27 -5.27 -9.47 0.05
C HIS A 27 -6.11 -9.69 -1.21
N ARG A 28 -6.68 -8.61 -1.73
CA ARG A 28 -7.56 -8.63 -2.91
C ARG A 28 -7.21 -7.48 -3.85
N PHE A 29 -7.26 -7.75 -5.16
CA PHE A 29 -7.09 -6.74 -6.20
C PHE A 29 -8.31 -5.83 -6.32
N ALA A 30 -8.05 -4.54 -6.56
CA ALA A 30 -9.07 -3.59 -6.98
C ALA A 30 -9.56 -3.92 -8.39
N ASN A 31 -10.86 -3.75 -8.64
CA ASN A 31 -11.47 -3.96 -9.94
C ASN A 31 -11.40 -2.66 -10.76
N HIS A 32 -10.34 -2.52 -11.55
CA HIS A 32 -10.10 -1.36 -12.39
C HIS A 32 -10.91 -1.43 -13.70
N THR A 33 -11.34 -0.28 -14.20
CA THR A 33 -11.94 -0.20 -15.54
C THR A 33 -10.90 -0.53 -16.62
N THR A 34 -11.35 -0.97 -17.79
CA THR A 34 -10.47 -1.23 -18.95
C THR A 34 -9.62 0.00 -19.30
N GLU A 35 -10.20 1.20 -19.19
CA GLU A 35 -9.51 2.45 -19.45
C GLU A 35 -8.42 2.72 -18.42
N THR A 36 -8.70 2.53 -17.13
CA THR A 36 -7.69 2.64 -16.06
C THR A 36 -6.54 1.65 -16.27
N ILE A 37 -6.85 0.40 -16.64
CA ILE A 37 -5.84 -0.61 -16.95
C ILE A 37 -4.98 -0.19 -18.15
N ARG A 38 -5.59 0.39 -19.19
CA ARG A 38 -4.87 0.92 -20.36
C ARG A 38 -3.89 2.02 -19.96
N ILE A 39 -4.34 2.96 -19.13
CA ILE A 39 -3.48 4.03 -18.59
C ILE A 39 -2.33 3.45 -17.76
N PHE A 40 -2.61 2.55 -16.82
CA PHE A 40 -1.56 1.95 -16.00
C PHE A 40 -0.54 1.14 -16.81
N LYS A 41 -0.96 0.44 -17.87
CA LYS A 41 -0.04 -0.20 -18.81
C LYS A 41 0.87 0.80 -19.53
N ASN A 42 0.36 1.99 -19.86
CA ASN A 42 1.17 3.04 -20.46
C ASN A 42 2.18 3.62 -19.45
N VAL A 43 1.74 3.86 -18.21
CA VAL A 43 2.62 4.30 -17.12
C VAL A 43 3.76 3.31 -16.91
N LEU A 44 3.46 2.01 -16.78
CA LEU A 44 4.48 0.97 -16.61
C LEU A 44 5.53 0.90 -17.73
N LYS A 45 5.18 1.34 -18.94
CA LYS A 45 6.08 1.31 -20.09
C LYS A 45 6.92 2.57 -20.24
N LYS A 46 6.44 3.72 -19.76
CA LYS A 46 6.96 5.04 -20.12
C LYS A 46 7.46 5.85 -18.94
N ALA A 47 6.86 5.68 -17.77
CA ALA A 47 7.19 6.48 -16.59
C ALA A 47 8.37 5.89 -15.82
N ASP A 48 9.17 6.79 -15.26
CA ASP A 48 10.26 6.42 -14.36
C ASP A 48 9.70 6.02 -12.97
N PRO A 49 10.10 4.85 -12.43
CA PRO A 49 9.61 4.38 -11.14
C PRO A 49 10.30 5.08 -9.95
N GLY A 50 9.60 5.17 -8.83
CA GLY A 50 10.11 5.65 -7.54
C GLY A 50 10.06 7.16 -7.34
N LYS A 51 9.51 7.92 -8.30
CA LYS A 51 9.25 9.35 -8.16
C LYS A 51 7.84 9.70 -8.59
N LYS A 52 7.39 10.89 -8.16
CA LYS A 52 6.14 11.49 -8.60
C LYS A 52 6.21 11.78 -10.10
N ILE A 53 5.18 11.36 -10.83
CA ILE A 53 5.04 11.66 -12.26
C ILE A 53 4.78 13.16 -12.40
N ASP A 54 5.59 13.82 -13.23
CA ASP A 54 5.47 15.26 -13.44
C ASP A 54 4.18 15.62 -14.18
N VAL A 55 3.86 16.93 -14.21
CA VAL A 55 2.58 17.40 -14.75
C VAL A 55 2.46 17.11 -16.25
N GLU A 56 3.52 17.30 -17.03
CA GLU A 56 3.48 17.13 -18.49
C GLU A 56 3.34 15.66 -18.87
N GLU A 57 4.15 14.80 -18.27
CA GLU A 57 4.11 13.36 -18.47
C GLU A 57 2.76 12.80 -18.03
N ARG A 58 2.23 13.26 -16.90
CA ARG A 58 0.92 12.86 -16.40
C ARG A 58 -0.20 13.14 -17.40
N VAL A 59 -0.20 14.33 -18.02
CA VAL A 59 -1.17 14.69 -19.06
C VAL A 59 -1.01 13.80 -20.28
N LYS A 60 0.23 13.56 -20.75
CA LYS A 60 0.54 12.66 -21.88
C LYS A 60 0.09 11.22 -21.62
N LEU A 61 0.14 10.76 -20.37
CA LEU A 61 -0.25 9.41 -19.96
C LEU A 61 -1.76 9.27 -19.67
N GLY A 62 -2.53 10.36 -19.68
CA GLY A 62 -3.98 10.36 -19.40
C GLY A 62 -4.32 10.23 -17.91
N LEU A 63 -3.38 10.52 -17.03
CA LEU A 63 -3.56 10.45 -15.57
C LEU A 63 -4.28 11.71 -15.04
N LYS A 64 -5.36 11.52 -14.29
CA LYS A 64 -6.15 12.63 -13.71
C LYS A 64 -5.64 13.07 -12.33
N LYS A 65 -5.03 12.16 -11.56
CA LYS A 65 -4.62 12.37 -10.16
C LYS A 65 -3.28 13.11 -10.07
N ARG A 66 -3.16 14.10 -9.18
CA ARG A 66 -1.98 14.99 -9.15
C ARG A 66 -0.75 14.36 -8.51
N ASN A 67 -0.90 13.34 -7.68
CA ASN A 67 0.18 12.78 -6.86
C ASN A 67 0.55 11.34 -7.26
N THR A 68 0.29 10.95 -8.51
CA THR A 68 0.57 9.59 -8.97
C THR A 68 2.06 9.28 -8.96
N VAL A 69 2.42 8.14 -8.37
CA VAL A 69 3.76 7.57 -8.31
C VAL A 69 3.70 6.15 -8.87
N LEU A 70 4.56 5.84 -9.85
CA LEU A 70 4.86 4.45 -10.19
C LEU A 70 5.85 3.91 -9.15
N LEU A 71 5.50 2.86 -8.41
CA LEU A 71 6.40 2.30 -7.41
C LEU A 71 7.60 1.58 -8.05
N SER A 72 8.67 1.40 -7.29
CA SER A 72 9.88 0.69 -7.72
C SER A 72 10.06 -0.60 -6.94
N ARG A 73 10.59 -1.64 -7.60
CA ARG A 73 11.02 -2.87 -6.92
C ARG A 73 12.24 -2.66 -6.01
N ARG A 74 13.07 -1.66 -6.33
CA ARG A 74 14.40 -1.47 -5.72
C ARG A 74 14.46 -0.30 -4.74
N LEU A 75 13.59 0.69 -4.90
CA LEU A 75 13.55 1.87 -4.04
C LEU A 75 12.49 1.69 -2.95
N HIS A 76 12.62 2.48 -1.88
CA HIS A 76 11.59 2.56 -0.85
C HIS A 76 10.32 3.20 -1.41
N SER A 77 9.18 2.88 -0.80
CA SER A 77 7.93 3.58 -1.10
C SER A 77 7.99 5.00 -0.55
N PRO A 78 7.40 6.00 -1.23
CA PRO A 78 7.05 7.26 -0.56
C PRO A 78 6.09 6.99 0.61
N THR A 79 5.88 7.99 1.46
CA THR A 79 4.87 7.94 2.52
C THR A 79 3.52 7.60 1.91
N LEU A 80 2.95 6.49 2.38
CA LEU A 80 1.69 5.96 1.95
C LEU A 80 0.54 6.69 2.66
N MET A 81 -0.27 7.43 1.89
CA MET A 81 -1.39 8.25 2.38
C MET A 81 -2.75 7.55 2.26
N SER A 82 -3.83 8.24 2.61
CA SER A 82 -5.20 7.69 2.58
C SER A 82 -5.80 7.46 1.18
N ILE A 83 -5.13 7.92 0.11
CA ILE A 83 -5.60 7.79 -1.28
C ILE A 83 -4.75 6.73 -1.99
N PRO A 84 -5.24 5.49 -2.14
CA PRO A 84 -4.44 4.41 -2.73
C PRO A 84 -4.23 4.57 -4.24
N ASP A 85 -5.10 5.34 -4.93
CA ASP A 85 -5.01 5.62 -6.36
C ASP A 85 -3.79 6.46 -6.75
N ASP A 86 -3.09 7.03 -5.77
CA ASP A 86 -1.84 7.75 -6.00
C ASP A 86 -0.65 6.81 -6.24
N TYR A 87 -0.79 5.50 -6.04
CA TYR A 87 0.33 4.56 -6.14
C TYR A 87 0.02 3.41 -7.10
N ILE A 88 0.84 3.27 -8.15
CA ILE A 88 0.73 2.18 -9.13
C ILE A 88 1.78 1.11 -8.79
N HIS A 89 1.36 -0.16 -8.78
CA HIS A 89 2.24 -1.29 -8.51
C HIS A 89 3.39 -1.35 -9.53
N TYR A 90 4.60 -1.64 -9.06
CA TYR A 90 5.83 -1.53 -9.86
C TYR A 90 5.89 -2.42 -11.11
N SER A 91 5.09 -3.49 -11.16
CA SER A 91 5.09 -4.47 -12.26
C SER A 91 3.71 -4.89 -12.76
N GLU A 92 2.63 -4.37 -12.18
CA GLU A 92 1.27 -4.80 -12.53
C GLU A 92 0.38 -3.57 -12.74
N PRO A 93 -0.50 -3.55 -13.76
CA PRO A 93 -1.30 -2.37 -14.10
C PRO A 93 -2.48 -2.23 -13.14
N ARG A 94 -2.19 -1.98 -11.86
CA ARG A 94 -3.15 -1.84 -10.76
C ARG A 94 -2.53 -1.01 -9.64
N ILE A 95 -3.37 -0.49 -8.76
CA ILE A 95 -2.95 -0.01 -7.44
C ILE A 95 -2.49 -1.16 -6.54
N LEU A 96 -1.86 -0.81 -5.42
CA LEU A 96 -1.57 -1.76 -4.35
C LEU A 96 -2.87 -2.34 -3.76
N THR A 97 -2.83 -3.59 -3.34
CA THR A 97 -3.85 -4.16 -2.44
C THR A 97 -3.71 -3.53 -1.05
N VAL A 98 -4.79 -3.54 -0.28
CA VAL A 98 -4.77 -3.12 1.13
C VAL A 98 -3.70 -3.92 1.91
N ARG A 99 -3.52 -5.22 1.66
CA ARG A 99 -2.45 -6.01 2.30
C ARG A 99 -1.04 -5.59 1.89
N GLU A 100 -0.81 -5.25 0.61
CA GLU A 100 0.50 -4.71 0.20
C GLU A 100 0.77 -3.37 0.87
N TYR A 101 -0.24 -2.52 0.98
CA TYR A 101 -0.22 -1.25 1.71
C TYR A 101 0.17 -1.46 3.19
N ALA A 102 -0.53 -2.39 3.85
CA ALA A 102 -0.31 -2.75 5.25
C ALA A 102 1.12 -3.26 5.48
N ARG A 103 1.65 -4.09 4.58
CA ARG A 103 3.03 -4.59 4.68
C ARG A 103 4.07 -3.49 4.51
N ILE A 104 3.85 -2.50 3.65
CA ILE A 104 4.76 -1.36 3.55
C ILE A 104 4.77 -0.58 4.88
N GLN A 105 3.60 -0.43 5.51
CA GLN A 105 3.47 0.12 6.86
C GLN A 105 3.80 -0.88 7.98
N SER A 106 4.45 -2.01 7.68
CA SER A 106 4.90 -3.03 8.65
C SER A 106 3.84 -3.74 9.49
N PHE A 107 2.56 -3.68 9.09
CA PHE A 107 1.54 -4.49 9.73
C PHE A 107 1.77 -5.98 9.49
N PRO A 108 1.67 -6.82 10.54
CA PRO A 108 1.78 -8.26 10.38
C PRO A 108 0.58 -8.82 9.60
N ASP A 109 0.78 -9.94 8.92
CA ASP A 109 -0.21 -10.54 8.02
C ASP A 109 -1.46 -11.07 8.77
N TRP A 110 -1.36 -11.30 10.08
CA TRP A 110 -2.51 -11.68 10.91
C TRP A 110 -3.41 -10.50 11.30
N TYR A 111 -2.95 -9.26 11.16
CA TYR A 111 -3.74 -8.08 11.51
C TYR A 111 -4.87 -7.87 10.50
N GLU A 112 -6.12 -7.76 10.98
CA GLU A 112 -7.30 -7.63 10.13
C GLU A 112 -7.79 -6.17 10.09
N PHE A 113 -8.13 -5.70 8.89
CA PHE A 113 -8.70 -4.37 8.71
C PHE A 113 -10.22 -4.48 8.51
N ARG A 114 -10.98 -3.70 9.26
CA ARG A 114 -12.46 -3.70 9.20
C ARG A 114 -12.97 -2.57 8.31
N GLU A 115 -14.28 -2.51 8.11
CA GLU A 115 -14.95 -1.55 7.21
C GLU A 115 -14.71 -1.78 5.71
N ALA A 116 -15.31 -0.90 4.90
CA ALA A 116 -15.21 -0.90 3.45
C ALA A 116 -13.76 -0.67 2.96
N TYR A 117 -13.42 -1.25 1.81
CA TYR A 117 -12.11 -1.07 1.17
C TYR A 117 -11.87 0.39 0.78
N THR A 118 -12.89 1.03 0.23
CA THR A 118 -12.88 2.43 -0.19
C THR A 118 -14.23 3.04 0.10
N THR A 119 -14.28 4.32 0.48
CA THR A 119 -15.51 5.09 0.50
C THR A 119 -15.40 6.27 -0.47
N GLY A 120 -16.49 6.53 -1.20
CA GLY A 120 -16.63 7.67 -2.10
C GLY A 120 -17.65 8.68 -1.56
N GLY A 121 -17.45 9.96 -1.88
CA GLY A 121 -18.41 11.02 -1.55
C GLY A 121 -18.56 11.30 -0.04
N LYS A 122 -19.78 11.72 0.36
CA LYS A 122 -20.10 12.18 1.73
C LYS A 122 -19.86 11.12 2.83
N ARG A 123 -19.83 9.83 2.48
CA ARG A 123 -19.59 8.71 3.42
C ARG A 123 -18.17 8.64 3.98
N ARG A 124 -17.21 9.40 3.42
CA ARG A 124 -15.85 9.54 3.99
C ARG A 124 -15.83 10.24 5.34
N ILE A 125 -16.87 11.02 5.66
CA ILE A 125 -16.99 11.74 6.93
C ILE A 125 -17.36 10.77 8.06
N GLU A 126 -18.12 9.71 7.73
CA GLU A 126 -18.68 8.77 8.71
C GLU A 126 -17.89 7.46 8.80
N GLN A 127 -17.16 7.08 7.75
CA GLN A 127 -16.43 5.81 7.68
C GLN A 127 -14.97 6.02 7.32
N VAL A 128 -14.09 5.33 8.06
CA VAL A 128 -12.65 5.27 7.80
C VAL A 128 -12.33 3.99 7.03
N PRO A 129 -12.27 4.02 5.68
CA PRO A 129 -11.98 2.83 4.90
C PRO A 129 -10.58 2.27 5.19
N ARG A 130 -10.38 0.99 4.85
CA ARG A 130 -9.16 0.23 5.16
C ARG A 130 -7.85 0.95 4.76
N TYR A 131 -7.80 1.56 3.57
CA TYR A 131 -6.62 2.33 3.15
C TYR A 131 -6.36 3.55 4.03
N THR A 132 -7.41 4.24 4.49
CA THR A 132 -7.27 5.39 5.39
C THR A 132 -6.78 4.95 6.77
N GLN A 133 -7.28 3.82 7.30
CA GLN A 133 -6.78 3.26 8.56
C GLN A 133 -5.27 3.02 8.50
N ILE A 134 -4.79 2.43 7.40
CA ILE A 134 -3.36 2.13 7.21
C ILE A 134 -2.55 3.40 6.96
N GLY A 135 -3.03 4.30 6.10
CA GLY A 135 -2.31 5.53 5.73
C GLY A 135 -2.14 6.51 6.90
N ASN A 136 -3.06 6.51 7.87
CA ASN A 136 -2.97 7.35 9.05
C ASN A 136 -2.27 6.67 10.25
N ALA A 137 -1.99 5.37 10.16
CA ALA A 137 -1.40 4.63 11.26
C ALA A 137 0.10 4.90 11.41
N ILE A 138 0.60 4.74 12.63
CA ILE A 138 2.03 4.59 12.89
C ILE A 138 2.44 3.15 12.55
N PRO A 139 3.52 2.93 11.77
CA PRO A 139 3.99 1.59 11.43
C PRO A 139 4.27 0.76 12.70
N PRO A 140 3.77 -0.49 12.83
CA PRO A 140 3.99 -1.30 14.02
C PRO A 140 5.47 -1.52 14.40
N LEU A 141 6.38 -1.70 13.43
CA LEU A 141 7.82 -1.83 13.76
C LEU A 141 8.41 -0.55 14.36
N PHE A 142 7.91 0.62 13.95
CA PHE A 142 8.31 1.88 14.58
C PHE A 142 7.73 2.00 16.00
N GLY A 143 6.47 1.57 16.18
CA GLY A 143 5.82 1.52 17.49
C GLY A 143 6.54 0.59 18.47
N GLU A 144 6.94 -0.60 18.03
CA GLU A 144 7.72 -1.57 18.80
C GLU A 144 9.05 -0.95 19.26
N GLN A 145 9.83 -0.37 18.33
CA GLN A 145 11.11 0.25 18.67
C GLN A 145 10.94 1.44 19.65
N SER A 146 9.89 2.25 19.48
CA SER A 146 9.60 3.34 20.40
C SER A 146 9.25 2.82 21.80
N GLY A 147 8.50 1.72 21.87
CA GLY A 147 8.14 1.06 23.13
C GLY A 147 9.36 0.50 23.88
N GLU A 148 10.32 -0.12 23.18
CA GLU A 148 11.56 -0.60 23.80
C GLU A 148 12.38 0.55 24.38
N VAL A 149 12.52 1.67 23.67
CA VAL A 149 13.22 2.86 24.19
C VAL A 149 12.53 3.42 25.44
N LEU A 150 11.20 3.51 25.43
CA LEU A 150 10.45 3.97 26.60
C LEU A 150 10.62 3.02 27.79
N LYS A 151 10.64 1.71 27.55
CA LYS A 151 10.87 0.71 28.59
C LYS A 151 12.25 0.86 29.23
N GLU A 152 13.29 1.12 28.46
CA GLU A 152 14.64 1.40 29.00
C GLU A 152 14.66 2.66 29.86
N ILE A 153 13.90 3.69 29.50
CA ILE A 153 13.81 4.93 30.29
C ILE A 153 13.07 4.69 31.61
N LEU A 154 11.99 3.89 31.59
CA LEU A 154 11.14 3.65 32.75
C LEU A 154 11.71 2.62 33.76
N ILE A 155 12.61 1.74 33.32
CA ILE A 155 13.25 0.72 34.17
C ILE A 155 14.57 1.23 34.79
N ARG A 156 15.05 2.41 34.37
CA ARG A 156 16.14 3.14 35.04
C ARG A 156 15.64 3.85 36.28
#